data_AF-A0A6N9HA21-F1
#
_entry.id   AF-A0A6N9HA21-F1
#
_cell.length_a   1.000
_cell.length_b   1.000
_cell.length_c   1.000
_cell.angle_alpha   90.00
_cell.angle_beta   90.00
_cell.angle_gamma   90.00
#
_symmetry.space_group_name_H-M   'P 1'
#
loop_
_entity.id
_entity.type
_entity.pdbx_description
1 polymer ?
#
loop_
_entity_poly.entity_id
_entity_poly.type
_entity_poly.pdbx_seq_one_letter_code
_entity_poly.pdbx_strand_id
1 'polypeptide(L)'
;MKITAARRAFAAVDVDDMERRLLMRLFADTAALLVAEDGGADDEPGTQGGGAHDEEAARLERLVGLASGERPEDPAVLRLLPDAAPDDPERAAEFRRLTERDLREGKLANLRIALHGLAGTGRIELTEEEARAWLTALTDVRLVIATRLELVSDDDLERLYDRGDDLDDNTAAMVSVYDFLTWAQERLSEIMLDALDARPSGGGPA
;
A
#
# COMPACT_ATOMS: atom_id res chain seq x y z
N MET A 1 -20.56 5.02 0.49
CA MET A 1 -19.88 4.10 1.41
C MET A 1 -20.18 4.55 2.83
N LYS A 2 -20.32 3.61 3.77
CA LYS A 2 -20.52 3.90 5.19
C LYS A 2 -19.66 2.97 6.03
N ILE A 3 -18.87 3.53 6.95
CA ILE A 3 -18.01 2.78 7.88
C ILE A 3 -18.46 3.08 9.30
N THR A 4 -18.76 2.05 10.09
CA THR A 4 -19.30 2.18 11.46
C THR A 4 -18.58 1.26 12.42
N ALA A 5 -18.48 1.66 13.69
CA ALA A 5 -18.05 0.75 14.75
C ALA A 5 -19.09 -0.38 14.92
N ALA A 6 -18.61 -1.60 15.15
CA ALA A 6 -19.44 -2.79 15.28
C ALA A 6 -19.06 -3.56 16.54
N ARG A 7 -20.05 -3.83 17.41
CA ARG A 7 -19.81 -4.50 18.70
C ARG A 7 -19.30 -5.94 18.58
N ARG A 8 -19.60 -6.63 17.47
CA ARG A 8 -19.27 -8.07 17.26
C ARG A 8 -18.05 -8.30 16.38
N ALA A 9 -17.71 -7.34 15.54
CA ALA A 9 -16.63 -7.43 14.56
C ALA A 9 -16.05 -6.04 14.37
N PHE A 10 -15.49 -5.45 15.43
CA PHE A 10 -14.80 -4.15 15.52
C PHE A 10 -15.30 -2.98 14.64
N ALA A 11 -15.21 -3.07 13.31
CA ALA A 11 -15.79 -2.14 12.35
C ALA A 11 -16.64 -2.88 11.29
N ALA A 12 -17.62 -2.19 10.72
CA ALA A 12 -18.36 -2.71 9.58
C ALA A 12 -18.51 -1.68 8.46
N VAL A 13 -18.32 -2.15 7.24
CA VAL A 13 -18.25 -1.37 6.00
C VAL A 13 -19.41 -1.76 5.10
N ASP A 14 -20.28 -0.80 4.83
CA ASP A 14 -21.35 -0.89 3.85
C ASP A 14 -20.91 -0.15 2.57
N VAL A 15 -20.72 -0.91 1.48
CA VAL A 15 -20.34 -0.40 0.16
C VAL A 15 -21.37 -0.82 -0.87
N ASP A 16 -21.69 0.09 -1.80
CA ASP A 16 -22.49 -0.27 -2.97
C ASP A 16 -21.63 -1.03 -4.02
N ASP A 17 -22.27 -1.48 -5.10
CA ASP A 17 -21.60 -2.27 -6.13
C ASP A 17 -20.53 -1.47 -6.91
N MET A 18 -20.71 -0.16 -7.06
CA MET A 18 -19.74 0.69 -7.74
C MET A 18 -18.50 0.90 -6.87
N GLU A 19 -18.70 1.28 -5.62
CA GLU A 19 -17.67 1.49 -4.63
C GLU A 19 -16.86 0.21 -4.40
N ARG A 20 -17.55 -0.94 -4.31
CA ARG A 20 -16.92 -2.25 -4.21
C ARG A 20 -16.01 -2.54 -5.40
N ARG A 21 -16.51 -2.36 -6.64
CA ARG A 21 -15.69 -2.59 -7.84
C ARG A 21 -14.49 -1.64 -7.90
N LEU A 22 -14.68 -0.38 -7.54
CA LEU A 22 -13.61 0.61 -7.48
C LEU A 22 -12.53 0.18 -6.49
N LEU A 23 -12.89 -0.12 -5.24
CA LEU A 23 -11.94 -0.56 -4.21
C LEU A 23 -11.23 -1.86 -4.60
N MET A 24 -11.96 -2.85 -5.12
CA MET A 24 -11.35 -4.10 -5.59
C MET A 24 -10.33 -3.83 -6.69
N ARG A 25 -10.65 -2.95 -7.64
CA ARG A 25 -9.73 -2.60 -8.73
C ARG A 25 -8.49 -1.89 -8.20
N LEU A 26 -8.66 -0.90 -7.34
CA LEU A 26 -7.55 -0.14 -6.76
C LEU A 26 -6.61 -1.03 -5.94
N PHE A 27 -7.14 -1.90 -5.08
CA PHE A 27 -6.30 -2.82 -4.31
C PHE A 27 -5.60 -3.84 -5.21
N ALA A 28 -6.28 -4.36 -6.24
CA ALA A 28 -5.68 -5.29 -7.19
C ALA A 28 -4.56 -4.64 -8.03
N ASP A 29 -4.77 -3.41 -8.51
CA ASP A 29 -3.78 -2.68 -9.30
C ASP A 29 -2.54 -2.35 -8.45
N THR A 30 -2.70 -1.94 -7.19
CA THR A 30 -1.57 -1.71 -6.26
C THR A 30 -0.83 -3.01 -5.94
N ALA A 31 -1.54 -4.13 -5.77
CA ALA A 31 -0.91 -5.43 -5.57
C ALA A 31 -0.13 -5.87 -6.83
N ALA A 32 -0.68 -5.66 -8.02
CA ALA A 32 -0.01 -5.98 -9.29
C ALA A 32 1.25 -5.13 -9.47
N LEU A 33 1.21 -3.84 -9.11
CA LEU A 33 2.37 -2.95 -9.12
C LEU A 33 3.50 -3.47 -8.22
N LEU A 34 3.17 -3.94 -7.01
CA LEU A 34 4.15 -4.51 -6.08
C LEU A 34 4.72 -5.85 -6.54
N VAL A 35 3.99 -6.63 -7.35
CA VAL A 35 4.47 -7.92 -7.89
C VAL A 35 5.31 -7.70 -9.15
N ALA A 36 4.92 -6.77 -10.02
CA ALA A 36 5.64 -6.49 -11.27
C ALA A 36 7.10 -6.07 -11.02
N GLU A 37 7.33 -5.26 -9.98
CA GLU A 37 8.68 -4.80 -9.59
C GLU A 37 9.43 -5.78 -8.69
N ASP A 38 8.77 -6.83 -8.18
CA ASP A 38 9.43 -7.94 -7.44
C ASP A 38 9.97 -9.01 -8.41
N GLY A 39 9.42 -9.02 -9.64
CA GLY A 39 9.81 -9.87 -10.74
C GLY A 39 11.16 -9.47 -11.32
N GLY A 40 12.24 -9.97 -10.71
CA GLY A 40 13.46 -10.21 -11.44
C GLY A 40 13.13 -10.96 -12.73
N ALA A 41 13.60 -10.44 -13.87
CA ALA A 41 13.38 -10.95 -15.21
C ALA A 41 13.19 -12.48 -15.25
N ASP A 42 11.94 -12.94 -15.35
CA ASP A 42 11.67 -14.25 -15.92
C ASP A 42 12.01 -14.14 -17.42
N ASP A 43 13.10 -14.81 -17.78
CA ASP A 43 13.57 -15.13 -19.14
C ASP A 43 13.95 -13.96 -20.08
N GLU A 44 15.13 -13.38 -19.85
CA GLU A 44 16.03 -12.98 -20.95
C GLU A 44 17.46 -13.43 -20.59
N PRO A 45 18.14 -14.28 -21.41
CA PRO A 45 19.56 -14.55 -21.25
C PRO A 45 20.35 -13.31 -21.70
N GLY A 46 20.41 -12.30 -20.84
CA GLY A 46 21.16 -11.07 -21.06
C GLY A 46 22.65 -11.24 -20.83
N THR A 47 23.40 -11.35 -21.94
CA THR A 47 24.78 -10.90 -22.17
C THR A 47 25.76 -10.93 -20.98
N GLN A 48 26.51 -12.04 -20.94
CA GLN A 48 27.87 -12.26 -20.43
C GLN A 48 28.65 -11.01 -19.97
N GLY A 49 28.94 -10.95 -18.66
CA GLY A 49 29.87 -9.97 -18.07
C GLY A 49 30.32 -10.22 -16.62
N GLY A 50 29.97 -11.34 -15.99
CA GLY A 50 30.36 -11.70 -14.60
C GLY A 50 31.04 -13.06 -14.54
N GLY A 51 31.94 -13.27 -13.58
CA GLY A 51 32.63 -14.55 -13.42
C GLY A 51 31.66 -15.66 -12.98
N ALA A 52 32.00 -16.93 -13.22
CA ALA A 52 31.15 -18.08 -12.83
C ALA A 52 30.74 -18.10 -11.33
N HIS A 53 31.51 -17.43 -10.47
CA HIS A 53 31.19 -17.28 -9.04
C HIS A 53 30.07 -16.26 -8.77
N ASP A 54 29.94 -15.22 -9.58
CA ASP A 54 28.90 -14.18 -9.40
C ASP A 54 27.52 -14.73 -9.82
N GLU A 55 27.47 -15.58 -10.84
CA GLU A 55 26.24 -16.25 -11.27
C GLU A 55 25.74 -17.27 -10.23
N GLU A 56 26.65 -17.99 -9.57
CA GLU A 56 26.32 -18.94 -8.51
C GLU A 56 25.82 -18.21 -7.25
N ALA A 57 26.46 -17.10 -6.88
CA ALA A 57 26.00 -16.23 -5.80
C ALA A 57 24.58 -15.68 -6.09
N ALA A 58 24.35 -15.10 -7.27
CA ALA A 58 23.04 -14.59 -7.67
C ALA A 58 21.97 -15.69 -7.69
N ARG A 59 22.33 -16.92 -8.08
CA ARG A 59 21.42 -18.07 -8.05
C ARG A 59 21.07 -18.48 -6.62
N LEU A 60 22.05 -18.49 -5.72
CA LEU A 60 21.83 -18.79 -4.30
C LEU A 60 20.96 -17.70 -3.65
N GLU A 61 21.21 -16.43 -3.96
CA GLU A 61 20.40 -15.29 -3.52
C GLU A 61 18.94 -15.45 -3.93
N ARG A 62 18.66 -15.80 -5.20
CA ARG A 62 17.29 -16.13 -5.64
C ARG A 62 16.71 -17.33 -4.90
N LEU A 63 17.51 -18.37 -4.63
CA LEU A 63 17.07 -19.57 -3.91
C LEU A 63 16.72 -19.27 -2.45
N VAL A 64 17.45 -18.35 -1.81
CA VAL A 64 17.18 -17.90 -0.42
C VAL A 64 16.20 -16.72 -0.37
N GLY A 65 15.74 -16.22 -1.52
CA GLY A 65 14.73 -15.17 -1.63
C GLY A 65 15.24 -13.76 -1.34
N LEU A 66 16.54 -13.49 -1.50
CA LEU A 66 17.07 -12.12 -1.40
C LEU A 66 16.68 -11.33 -2.65
N ALA A 67 16.22 -10.10 -2.46
CA ALA A 67 15.93 -9.17 -3.57
C ALA A 67 17.24 -8.75 -4.26
N SER A 68 17.21 -8.32 -5.52
CA SER A 68 18.41 -7.87 -6.25
C SER A 68 19.10 -6.66 -5.61
N GLY A 69 18.36 -5.91 -4.76
CA GLY A 69 18.82 -4.64 -4.19
C GLY A 69 18.82 -3.50 -5.20
N GLU A 70 18.39 -3.76 -6.45
CA GLU A 70 18.17 -2.75 -7.46
C GLU A 70 17.09 -1.78 -6.99
N ARG A 71 17.23 -0.52 -7.37
CA ARG A 71 16.29 0.52 -6.99
C ARG A 71 15.10 0.46 -7.95
N PRO A 72 13.84 0.37 -7.46
CA PRO A 72 12.67 0.41 -8.32
C PRO A 72 12.66 1.67 -9.21
N GLU A 73 12.22 1.52 -10.45
CA GLU A 73 12.14 2.64 -11.40
C GLU A 73 10.85 3.46 -11.20
N ASP A 74 9.78 2.79 -10.79
CA ASP A 74 8.48 3.43 -10.59
C ASP A 74 8.48 4.30 -9.31
N PRO A 75 8.22 5.62 -9.41
CA PRO A 75 8.15 6.51 -8.25
C PRO A 75 7.12 6.08 -7.20
N ALA A 76 6.02 5.43 -7.60
CA ALA A 76 5.00 4.96 -6.66
C ALA A 76 5.54 3.79 -5.84
N VAL A 77 6.32 2.89 -6.45
CA VAL A 77 6.95 1.76 -5.74
C VAL A 77 8.03 2.27 -4.80
N LEU A 78 8.82 3.27 -5.20
CA LEU A 78 9.76 3.95 -4.31
C LEU A 78 9.08 4.61 -3.11
N ARG A 79 7.84 5.11 -3.28
CA ARG A 79 7.07 5.70 -2.17
C ARG A 79 6.46 4.63 -1.27
N LEU A 80 6.11 3.46 -1.82
CA LEU A 80 5.67 2.31 -1.05
C LEU A 80 6.82 1.62 -0.30
N LEU A 81 8.01 1.58 -0.90
CA LEU A 81 9.22 0.90 -0.42
C LEU A 81 10.36 1.93 -0.34
N PRO A 82 10.33 2.84 0.64
CA PRO A 82 11.27 3.94 0.72
C PRO A 82 12.71 3.47 0.97
N ASP A 83 13.66 4.15 0.33
CA ASP A 83 15.09 3.92 0.51
C ASP A 83 15.51 4.24 1.96
N ALA A 84 16.11 3.25 2.63
CA ALA A 84 16.85 3.53 3.85
C ALA A 84 18.18 4.20 3.48
N ALA A 85 18.59 5.19 4.28
CA ALA A 85 19.82 5.97 4.06
C ALA A 85 19.90 6.62 2.65
N PRO A 86 19.07 7.64 2.35
CA PRO A 86 19.08 8.34 1.05
C PRO A 86 20.44 8.91 0.64
N ASP A 87 21.29 9.23 1.62
CA ASP A 87 22.62 9.81 1.42
C ASP A 87 23.74 8.77 1.24
N ASP A 88 23.44 7.46 1.32
CA ASP A 88 24.41 6.37 1.14
C ASP A 88 23.86 5.26 0.22
N PRO A 89 24.16 5.30 -1.09
CA PRO A 89 23.62 4.34 -2.06
C PRO A 89 23.99 2.88 -1.79
N GLU A 90 25.18 2.62 -1.23
CA GLU A 90 25.64 1.25 -0.94
C GLU A 90 24.84 0.67 0.23
N ARG A 91 24.69 1.46 1.30
CA ARG A 91 23.83 1.06 2.44
C ARG A 91 22.36 0.95 2.06
N ALA A 92 21.86 1.81 1.17
CA ALA A 92 20.49 1.72 0.67
C ALA A 92 20.26 0.41 -0.10
N ALA A 93 21.19 0.02 -0.97
CA ALA A 93 21.11 -1.22 -1.73
C ALA A 93 21.18 -2.46 -0.84
N GLU A 94 22.07 -2.48 0.16
CA GLU A 94 22.15 -3.57 1.14
C GLU A 94 20.85 -3.67 1.97
N PHE A 95 20.29 -2.55 2.41
CA PHE A 95 19.05 -2.55 3.15
C PHE A 95 17.88 -3.08 2.31
N ARG A 96 17.76 -2.68 1.04
CA ARG A 96 16.75 -3.20 0.11
C ARG A 96 16.89 -4.71 -0.05
N ARG A 97 18.10 -5.20 -0.38
CA ARG A 97 18.41 -6.62 -0.54
C ARG A 97 17.93 -7.47 0.66
N LEU A 98 18.03 -6.93 1.87
CA LEU A 98 17.70 -7.63 3.11
C LEU A 98 16.24 -7.48 3.57
N THR A 99 15.53 -6.41 3.21
CA THR A 99 14.25 -6.05 3.85
C THR A 99 13.08 -5.90 2.88
N GLU A 100 13.36 -5.61 1.60
CA GLU A 100 12.33 -5.22 0.65
C GLU A 100 11.29 -6.32 0.43
N ARG A 101 11.74 -7.58 0.38
CA ARG A 101 10.88 -8.75 0.30
C ARG A 101 9.86 -8.78 1.43
N ASP A 102 10.31 -8.70 2.68
CA ASP A 102 9.43 -8.77 3.84
C ASP A 102 8.43 -7.59 3.86
N LEU A 103 8.88 -6.40 3.43
CA LEU A 103 8.03 -5.22 3.27
C LEU A 103 6.96 -5.44 2.18
N ARG A 104 7.34 -5.99 1.03
CA ARG A 104 6.41 -6.33 -0.07
C ARG A 104 5.41 -7.38 0.38
N GLU A 105 5.86 -8.46 1.02
CA GLU A 105 5.00 -9.53 1.53
C GLU A 105 3.97 -8.99 2.53
N GLY A 106 4.40 -8.12 3.46
CA GLY A 106 3.50 -7.47 4.42
C GLY A 106 2.43 -6.59 3.75
N LYS A 107 2.82 -5.77 2.78
CA LYS A 107 1.88 -4.93 2.00
C LYS A 107 0.90 -5.78 1.19
N LEU A 108 1.40 -6.80 0.51
CA LEU A 108 0.57 -7.76 -0.25
C LEU A 108 -0.41 -8.51 0.67
N ALA A 109 0.00 -8.88 1.88
CA ALA A 109 -0.89 -9.50 2.86
C ALA A 109 -2.05 -8.56 3.24
N ASN A 110 -1.76 -7.28 3.53
CA ASN A 110 -2.80 -6.29 3.84
C ASN A 110 -3.78 -6.07 2.68
N LEU A 111 -3.27 -5.94 1.45
CA LEU A 111 -4.08 -5.81 0.24
C LEU A 111 -4.96 -7.06 0.01
N ARG A 112 -4.43 -8.26 0.24
CA ARG A 112 -5.18 -9.53 0.14
C ARG A 112 -6.30 -9.62 1.16
N ILE A 113 -6.07 -9.20 2.41
CA ILE A 113 -7.11 -9.12 3.44
C ILE A 113 -8.23 -8.16 3.01
N ALA A 114 -7.87 -6.99 2.48
CA ALA A 114 -8.85 -6.02 1.98
C ALA A 114 -9.68 -6.58 0.81
N LEU A 115 -9.02 -7.20 -0.18
CA LEU A 115 -9.66 -7.87 -1.31
C LEU A 115 -10.58 -9.01 -0.87
N HIS A 116 -10.16 -9.82 0.12
CA HIS A 116 -10.97 -10.91 0.64
C HIS A 116 -12.28 -10.42 1.25
N GLY A 117 -12.22 -9.35 2.06
CA GLY A 117 -13.42 -8.72 2.62
C GLY A 117 -14.38 -8.21 1.54
N LEU A 118 -13.86 -7.69 0.43
CA LEU A 118 -14.65 -7.19 -0.70
C LEU A 118 -15.26 -8.29 -1.58
N ALA A 119 -14.71 -9.51 -1.57
CA ALA A 119 -15.19 -10.63 -2.38
C ALA A 119 -16.58 -11.16 -1.96
N GLY A 120 -16.98 -10.92 -0.71
CA GLY A 120 -18.32 -11.23 -0.22
C GLY A 120 -19.41 -10.30 -0.80
N THR A 121 -20.67 -10.59 -0.52
CA THR A 121 -21.81 -9.72 -0.87
C THR A 121 -22.36 -9.03 0.37
N GLY A 122 -22.70 -7.74 0.26
CA GLY A 122 -23.32 -6.97 1.34
C GLY A 122 -22.31 -6.39 2.33
N ARG A 123 -22.72 -6.29 3.60
CA ARG A 123 -21.95 -5.64 4.67
C ARG A 123 -20.70 -6.43 5.01
N ILE A 124 -19.55 -5.76 5.04
CA ILE A 124 -18.26 -6.34 5.41
C ILE A 124 -18.05 -6.10 6.90
N GLU A 125 -17.84 -7.16 7.65
CA GLU A 125 -17.52 -7.10 9.08
C GLU A 125 -16.00 -7.32 9.24
N LEU A 126 -15.32 -6.43 9.97
CA LEU A 126 -13.87 -6.42 10.10
C LEU A 126 -13.48 -6.61 11.57
N THR A 127 -12.68 -7.62 11.87
CA THR A 127 -11.93 -7.69 13.13
C THR A 127 -11.00 -6.48 13.31
N GLU A 128 -10.48 -6.26 14.51
CA GLU A 128 -9.51 -5.17 14.76
C GLU A 128 -8.25 -5.32 13.89
N GLU A 129 -7.80 -6.56 13.66
CA GLU A 129 -6.64 -6.88 12.82
C GLU A 129 -6.94 -6.61 11.34
N GLU A 130 -8.10 -7.02 10.83
CA GLU A 130 -8.52 -6.73 9.47
C GLU A 130 -8.74 -5.23 9.25
N ALA A 131 -9.30 -4.51 10.23
CA ALA A 131 -9.42 -3.05 10.17
C ALA A 131 -8.06 -2.36 10.04
N ARG A 132 -7.04 -2.84 10.76
CA ARG A 132 -5.66 -2.34 10.61
C ARG A 132 -5.08 -2.66 9.23
N ALA A 133 -5.28 -3.88 8.73
CA ALA A 133 -4.86 -4.27 7.39
C ALA A 133 -5.52 -3.40 6.31
N TRP A 134 -6.82 -3.10 6.46
CA TRP A 134 -7.55 -2.18 5.58
C TRP A 134 -6.98 -0.76 5.62
N LEU A 135 -6.66 -0.22 6.80
CA LEU A 135 -6.02 1.11 6.91
C LEU A 135 -4.68 1.15 6.17
N THR A 136 -3.84 0.12 6.34
CA THR A 136 -2.56 0.05 5.64
C THR A 136 -2.75 -0.07 4.13
N ALA A 137 -3.68 -0.92 3.68
CA ALA A 137 -4.01 -1.06 2.26
C ALA A 137 -4.54 0.25 1.63
N LEU A 138 -5.43 0.96 2.33
CA LEU A 138 -5.94 2.27 1.90
C LEU A 138 -4.79 3.30 1.80
N THR A 139 -3.88 3.28 2.78
CA THR A 139 -2.70 4.15 2.79
C THR A 139 -1.81 3.86 1.59
N ASP A 140 -1.53 2.59 1.30
CA ASP A 140 -0.69 2.19 0.17
C ASP A 140 -1.30 2.63 -1.17
N VAL A 141 -2.60 2.38 -1.40
CA VAL A 141 -3.29 2.87 -2.61
C VAL A 141 -3.23 4.39 -2.70
N ARG A 142 -3.47 5.09 -1.59
CA ARG A 142 -3.45 6.56 -1.57
C ARG A 142 -2.07 7.11 -1.93
N LEU A 143 -0.99 6.45 -1.50
CA LEU A 143 0.37 6.82 -1.89
C LEU A 143 0.62 6.62 -3.39
N VAL A 144 0.08 5.56 -3.99
CA VAL A 144 0.15 5.34 -5.44
C VAL A 144 -0.58 6.47 -6.18
N ILE A 145 -1.82 6.77 -5.81
CA ILE A 145 -2.62 7.82 -6.43
C ILE A 145 -1.96 9.19 -6.25
N ALA A 146 -1.50 9.52 -5.04
CA ALA A 146 -0.76 10.75 -4.76
C ALA A 146 0.46 10.90 -5.68
N THR A 147 1.21 9.81 -5.88
CA THR A 147 2.40 9.85 -6.74
C THR A 147 2.05 10.09 -8.20
N ARG A 148 0.96 9.52 -8.70
CA ARG A 148 0.48 9.77 -10.08
C ARG A 148 -0.10 11.17 -10.27
N LEU A 149 -0.64 11.75 -9.21
CA LEU A 149 -1.05 13.16 -9.15
C LEU A 149 0.10 14.13 -8.86
N GLU A 150 1.34 13.62 -8.72
CA GLU A 150 2.52 14.41 -8.37
C GLU A 150 2.39 15.19 -7.05
N LEU A 151 1.64 14.64 -6.08
CA LEU A 151 1.46 15.25 -4.76
C LEU A 151 2.66 14.97 -3.86
N VAL A 152 3.42 16.02 -3.57
CA VAL A 152 4.58 15.99 -2.67
C VAL A 152 4.27 16.70 -1.34
N SER A 153 3.49 17.78 -1.39
CA SER A 153 3.02 18.53 -0.22
C SER A 153 1.51 18.79 -0.24
N ASP A 154 0.99 19.27 0.88
CA ASP A 154 -0.42 19.67 1.01
C ASP A 154 -0.76 20.83 0.05
N ASP A 155 0.19 21.75 -0.21
CA ASP A 155 0.03 22.83 -1.18
C ASP A 155 -0.22 22.32 -2.61
N ASP A 156 0.32 21.15 -2.98
CA ASP A 156 0.12 20.58 -4.32
C ASP A 156 -1.35 20.18 -4.51
N LEU A 157 -1.97 19.63 -3.47
CA LEU A 157 -3.38 19.25 -3.48
C LEU A 157 -4.29 20.49 -3.50
N GLU A 158 -3.96 21.53 -2.73
CA GLU A 158 -4.69 22.80 -2.76
C GLU A 158 -4.69 23.42 -4.16
N ARG A 159 -3.54 23.41 -4.86
CA ARG A 159 -3.45 23.88 -6.25
C ARG A 159 -4.31 23.07 -7.22
N LEU A 160 -4.48 21.77 -7.00
CA LEU A 160 -5.40 20.97 -7.83
C LEU A 160 -6.85 21.36 -7.57
N TYR A 161 -7.24 21.61 -6.31
CA TYR A 161 -8.58 22.09 -6.00
C TYR A 161 -8.87 23.47 -6.58
N ASP A 162 -7.89 24.38 -6.53
CA ASP A 162 -8.01 25.73 -7.10
C ASP A 162 -8.24 25.73 -8.62
N ARG A 163 -7.68 24.72 -9.31
CA ARG A 163 -7.92 24.52 -10.75
C ARG A 163 -9.35 24.07 -11.04
N GLY A 164 -9.99 23.35 -10.12
CA GLY A 164 -11.40 22.95 -10.22
C GLY A 164 -11.78 22.38 -11.60
N ASP A 165 -12.65 23.10 -12.32
CA ASP A 165 -13.17 22.71 -13.64
C ASP A 165 -12.11 22.75 -14.77
N ASP A 166 -10.93 23.33 -14.54
CA ASP A 166 -9.80 23.37 -15.49
C ASP A 166 -8.93 22.08 -15.45
N LEU A 167 -9.30 21.10 -14.63
CA LEU A 167 -8.70 19.76 -14.64
C LEU A 167 -9.25 18.94 -15.81
N ASP A 168 -8.39 18.13 -16.43
CA ASP A 168 -8.88 17.10 -17.36
C ASP A 168 -9.66 16.01 -16.60
N ASP A 169 -10.55 15.31 -17.32
CA ASP A 169 -11.44 14.30 -16.74
C ASP A 169 -10.69 13.21 -15.94
N ASN A 170 -9.48 12.83 -16.38
CA ASN A 170 -8.71 11.79 -15.71
C ASN A 170 -8.13 12.29 -14.38
N THR A 171 -7.52 13.48 -14.38
CA THR A 171 -7.02 14.11 -13.16
C THR A 171 -8.14 14.37 -12.16
N ALA A 172 -9.27 14.92 -12.60
CA ALA A 172 -10.44 15.15 -11.75
C ALA A 172 -10.97 13.85 -11.11
N ALA A 173 -11.00 12.76 -11.88
CA ALA A 173 -11.37 11.44 -11.36
C ALA A 173 -10.37 10.91 -10.33
N MET A 174 -9.05 11.06 -10.56
CA MET A 174 -8.03 10.64 -9.61
C MET A 174 -8.08 11.44 -8.31
N VAL A 175 -8.30 12.76 -8.36
CA VAL A 175 -8.52 13.60 -7.18
C VAL A 175 -9.75 13.12 -6.41
N SER A 176 -10.86 12.86 -7.10
CA SER A 176 -12.08 12.34 -6.46
C SER A 176 -11.86 10.99 -5.76
N VAL A 177 -11.06 10.10 -6.37
CA VAL A 177 -10.66 8.82 -5.76
C VAL A 177 -9.76 9.06 -4.54
N TYR A 178 -8.80 9.97 -4.64
CA TYR A 178 -7.91 10.33 -3.52
C TYR A 178 -8.70 10.84 -2.30
N ASP A 179 -9.68 11.71 -2.52
CA ASP A 179 -10.57 12.24 -1.47
C ASP A 179 -11.43 11.14 -0.85
N PHE A 180 -12.00 10.29 -1.69
CA PHE A 180 -12.79 9.13 -1.25
C PHE A 180 -11.99 8.19 -0.34
N LEU A 181 -10.75 7.86 -0.73
CA LEU A 181 -9.85 7.01 0.06
C LEU A 181 -9.42 7.70 1.36
N THR A 182 -9.18 9.01 1.32
CA THR A 182 -8.83 9.81 2.50
C THR A 182 -9.95 9.79 3.52
N TRP A 183 -11.19 10.07 3.10
CA TRP A 183 -12.36 9.97 3.95
C TRP A 183 -12.53 8.56 4.56
N ALA A 184 -12.35 7.51 3.74
CA ALA A 184 -12.47 6.13 4.20
C ALA A 184 -11.44 5.80 5.30
N GLN A 185 -10.19 6.23 5.09
CA GLN A 185 -9.09 6.04 6.03
C GLN A 185 -9.32 6.81 7.33
N GLU A 186 -9.74 8.08 7.26
CA GLU A 186 -10.06 8.90 8.43
C GLU A 186 -11.14 8.22 9.27
N ARG A 187 -12.24 7.79 8.65
CA ARG A 187 -13.35 7.19 9.39
C ARG A 187 -12.97 5.88 10.09
N LEU A 188 -12.14 5.06 9.45
CA LEU A 188 -11.66 3.82 10.06
C LEU A 188 -10.62 4.09 11.17
N SER A 189 -9.80 5.13 11.00
CA SER A 189 -8.83 5.58 12.01
C SER A 189 -9.52 6.12 13.27
N GLU A 190 -10.59 6.90 13.09
CA GLU A 190 -11.43 7.39 14.19
C GLU A 190 -12.01 6.24 15.02
N ILE A 191 -12.54 5.19 14.37
CA ILE A 191 -13.04 3.99 15.06
C ILE A 191 -11.92 3.33 15.89
N MET A 192 -10.70 3.28 15.36
CA MET A 192 -9.57 2.72 16.09
C MET A 192 -9.15 3.55 17.30
N LEU A 193 -9.14 4.89 17.17
CA LEU A 193 -8.82 5.80 18.26
C LEU A 193 -9.89 5.72 19.36
N ASP A 194 -11.17 5.76 19.02
CA ASP A 194 -12.29 5.61 19.95
C ASP A 194 -12.18 4.29 20.75
N ALA A 195 -11.78 3.21 20.07
CA ALA A 195 -11.61 1.89 20.69
C ALA A 195 -10.40 1.82 21.62
N LEU A 196 -9.35 2.63 21.40
CA LEU A 196 -8.20 2.73 22.30
C LEU A 196 -8.59 3.49 23.57
N ASP A 197 -9.29 4.62 23.43
CA ASP A 197 -9.73 5.45 24.56
C ASP A 197 -10.76 4.74 25.45
N ALA A 198 -11.55 3.82 24.88
CA ALA A 198 -12.52 3.01 25.62
C ALA A 198 -11.88 1.88 26.46
N ARG A 199 -10.59 1.54 26.25
CA ARG A 199 -9.91 0.52 27.08
C ARG A 199 -9.60 1.14 28.45
N PRO A 200 -10.06 0.55 29.57
CA PRO A 200 -9.71 1.05 30.88
C PRO A 200 -8.18 1.01 31.03
N SER A 201 -7.57 2.16 31.32
CA SER A 201 -6.15 2.25 31.66
C SER A 201 -5.91 1.30 32.82
N GLY A 202 -5.19 0.21 32.57
CA GLY A 202 -4.98 -0.85 33.55
C GLY A 202 -4.44 -0.26 34.85
N GLY A 203 -5.21 -0.41 35.92
CA GLY A 203 -4.76 -0.10 37.27
C GLY A 203 -3.47 -0.88 37.54
N GLY A 204 -2.40 -0.14 37.83
CA GLY A 204 -1.14 -0.73 38.25
C GLY A 204 -1.32 -1.59 39.51
N PRO A 205 -0.49 -2.64 39.69
CA PRO A 205 -0.58 -3.48 40.87
C PRO A 205 -0.30 -2.64 42.13
N ALA A 206 -1.22 -2.71 43.09
CA ALA A 206 -1.05 -2.23 44.46
C ALA A 206 -0.23 -3.21 45.30
#